data_AF-A0ABD5DGB5-F1
#
_entry.id   AF-A0ABD5DGB5-F1
#
_cell.length_a   1.000
_cell.length_b   1.000
_cell.length_c   1.000
_cell.angle_alpha   90.00
_cell.angle_beta   90.00
_cell.angle_gamma   90.00
#
_symmetry.space_group_name_H-M   'P 1'
#
loop_
_entity.id
_entity.type
_entity.pdbx_description
1 polymer ?
#
loop_
_entity_poly.entity_id
_entity_poly.type
_entity_poly.pdbx_seq_one_letter_code
_entity_poly.pdbx_strand_id
1 'polypeptide(L)'
;FMLVMAPVVLLINGYTKGDWWEAALFALSVAVGLTPEMLPMIVPSTLARGAVKLSKQKVIVKHLDAIQNFGAMDILCTDKTGTLTVGQPQVTSVIATAEVDDNALLALAAAVEQGSSHPLAQA
;
A
#
# COMPACT_ATOMS: atom_id res chain seq x y z
N PHE A 1 -0.97 -3.34 -32.01
CA PHE A 1 -0.97 -2.11 -32.84
C PHE A 1 0.29 -2.03 -33.71
N MET A 2 1.49 -1.96 -33.14
CA MET A 2 2.75 -1.89 -33.89
C MET A 2 2.96 -3.06 -34.88
N LEU A 3 2.65 -4.30 -34.48
CA LEU A 3 2.74 -5.50 -35.33
C LEU A 3 1.82 -5.48 -36.56
N VAL A 4 0.80 -4.61 -36.57
CA VAL A 4 -0.11 -4.46 -37.71
C VAL A 4 0.27 -3.23 -38.52
N MET A 5 0.53 -2.10 -37.86
CA MET A 5 0.85 -0.84 -38.53
C MET A 5 2.17 -0.87 -39.30
N ALA A 6 3.25 -1.45 -38.73
CA ALA A 6 4.55 -1.44 -39.38
C ALA A 6 4.58 -2.28 -40.68
N PRO A 7 4.04 -3.51 -40.73
CA PRO A 7 3.94 -4.27 -41.98
C PRO A 7 3.01 -3.60 -43.00
N VAL A 8 1.88 -3.03 -42.56
CA VAL A 8 0.95 -2.32 -43.46
C VAL A 8 1.64 -1.12 -44.10
N VAL A 9 2.36 -0.31 -43.32
CA VAL A 9 3.12 0.84 -43.85
C VAL A 9 4.23 0.39 -44.78
N LEU A 10 4.96 -0.68 -44.43
CA LEU A 10 6.02 -1.25 -45.27
C LEU A 10 5.47 -1.71 -46.63
N LEU A 11 4.38 -2.49 -46.63
CA LEU A 11 3.81 -3.04 -47.86
C LEU A 11 3.20 -1.93 -48.72
N ILE A 12 2.40 -1.03 -48.15
CA ILE A 12 1.79 0.08 -48.91
C ILE A 12 2.89 0.96 -49.52
N ASN A 13 3.87 1.38 -48.71
CA ASN A 13 4.91 2.28 -49.18
C ASN A 13 5.88 1.59 -50.15
N GLY A 14 6.20 0.31 -49.92
CA GLY A 14 7.03 -0.51 -50.82
C GLY A 14 6.38 -0.76 -52.17
N TYR A 15 5.08 -1.10 -52.20
CA TYR A 15 4.35 -1.28 -53.46
C TYR A 15 4.06 0.05 -54.19
N THR A 16 3.84 1.16 -53.46
CA THR A 16 3.51 2.46 -54.08
C THR A 16 4.75 3.18 -54.61
N LYS A 17 5.87 3.14 -53.88
CA LYS A 17 7.10 3.87 -54.24
C LYS A 17 8.15 3.01 -54.94
N GLY A 18 8.09 1.68 -54.83
CA GLY A 18 9.06 0.75 -55.41
C GLY A 18 10.40 0.67 -54.67
N ASP A 19 10.72 1.65 -53.80
CA ASP A 19 11.91 1.64 -52.95
C ASP A 19 11.62 0.96 -51.60
N TRP A 20 11.98 -0.33 -51.53
CA TRP A 20 11.79 -1.15 -50.34
C TRP A 20 12.68 -0.72 -49.16
N TRP A 21 13.82 -0.08 -49.42
CA TRP A 21 14.74 0.38 -48.38
C TRP A 21 14.19 1.62 -47.68
N GLU A 22 13.74 2.61 -48.44
CA GLU A 22 13.05 3.77 -47.88
C GLU A 22 11.76 3.39 -47.16
N ALA A 23 10.99 2.44 -47.73
CA ALA A 23 9.78 1.94 -47.08
C ALA A 23 10.08 1.29 -45.73
N ALA A 24 11.19 0.54 -45.61
CA ALA A 24 11.62 -0.07 -44.36
C ALA A 24 12.06 0.96 -43.31
N LEU A 25 12.85 1.95 -43.70
CA LEU A 25 13.26 3.05 -42.81
C LEU A 25 12.06 3.86 -42.32
N PHE A 26 11.07 4.08 -43.19
CA PHE A 26 9.84 4.77 -42.83
C PHE A 26 8.97 3.95 -41.87
N ALA A 27 8.78 2.66 -42.14
CA ALA A 27 8.04 1.75 -41.25
C ALA A 27 8.70 1.64 -39.86
N LEU A 28 10.04 1.61 -39.81
CA LEU A 28 10.80 1.63 -38.55
C LEU A 28 10.59 2.93 -37.77
N SER A 29 10.66 4.08 -38.46
CA SER A 29 10.44 5.39 -37.85
C SER A 29 9.05 5.51 -37.23
N VAL A 30 8.03 5.01 -37.94
CA VAL A 30 6.65 4.93 -37.43
C VAL A 30 6.54 3.99 -36.23
N ALA A 31 7.19 2.81 -36.27
CA ALA A 31 7.16 1.86 -35.16
C ALA A 31 7.77 2.45 -33.87
N VAL A 32 8.92 3.12 -33.98
CA VAL A 32 9.57 3.78 -32.85
C VAL A 32 8.71 4.94 -32.33
N GLY A 33 8.22 5.82 -33.21
CA GLY A 33 7.42 6.98 -32.82
C GLY A 33 6.08 6.64 -32.16
N LEU A 34 5.53 5.46 -32.42
CA LEU A 34 4.27 4.98 -31.80
C LEU A 34 4.50 4.22 -30.49
N THR A 35 5.73 3.90 -30.13
CA THR A 35 6.03 3.17 -28.89
C THR A 35 5.82 4.10 -27.70
N PRO A 36 4.95 3.74 -26.73
CA PRO A 36 4.64 4.60 -25.60
C PRO A 36 5.75 4.56 -24.53
N GLU A 37 6.89 5.20 -24.79
CA GLU A 37 8.04 5.21 -23.89
C GLU A 37 7.81 6.00 -22.59
N MET A 38 6.85 6.92 -22.60
CA MET A 38 6.56 7.78 -21.45
C MET A 38 5.80 7.06 -20.33
N LEU A 39 4.98 6.06 -20.67
CA LEU A 39 4.14 5.33 -19.70
C LEU A 39 4.97 4.63 -18.61
N PRO A 40 6.02 3.84 -18.96
CA PRO A 40 6.91 3.22 -17.98
C PRO A 40 7.65 4.21 -17.08
N MET A 41 7.81 5.47 -17.53
CA MET A 41 8.46 6.53 -16.76
C MET A 41 7.49 7.27 -15.83
N ILE A 42 6.27 7.54 -16.29
CA ILE A 42 5.27 8.31 -15.54
C ILE A 42 4.78 7.55 -14.30
N VAL A 43 4.53 6.24 -14.42
CA VAL A 43 3.97 5.44 -13.32
C VAL A 43 4.89 5.42 -12.09
N PRO A 44 6.15 4.95 -12.16
CA PRO A 44 7.03 4.92 -10.99
C PRO A 44 7.37 6.32 -10.47
N SER A 45 7.51 7.33 -11.32
CA SER A 45 7.82 8.70 -10.87
C SER A 45 6.68 9.33 -10.07
N THR A 46 5.43 9.10 -10.49
CA THR A 46 4.25 9.58 -9.75
C THR A 46 4.07 8.82 -8.43
N LEU A 47 4.27 7.49 -8.42
CA LEU A 47 4.23 6.69 -7.19
C LEU A 47 5.35 7.07 -6.22
N ALA A 48 6.57 7.31 -6.71
CA ALA A 48 7.69 7.76 -5.88
C ALA A 48 7.37 9.11 -5.21
N ARG A 49 6.78 10.05 -5.96
CA ARG A 49 6.32 11.33 -5.39
C ARG A 49 5.21 11.12 -4.35
N GLY A 50 4.32 10.15 -4.59
CA GLY A 50 3.30 9.71 -3.62
C GLY A 50 3.91 9.14 -2.34
N ALA A 51 4.93 8.28 -2.44
CA ALA A 51 5.64 7.71 -1.31
C ALA A 51 6.30 8.80 -0.43
N VAL A 52 6.93 9.80 -1.06
CA VAL A 52 7.49 10.95 -0.34
C VAL A 52 6.40 11.75 0.39
N LYS A 53 5.23 11.94 -0.22
CA LYS A 53 4.10 12.61 0.42
C LYS A 53 3.57 11.82 1.63
N LEU A 54 3.43 10.50 1.50
CA LEU A 54 2.99 9.60 2.57
C LEU A 54 3.99 9.54 3.73
N SER A 55 5.29 9.57 3.44
CA SER A 55 6.34 9.63 4.46
C SER A 55 6.22 10.85 5.38
N LYS A 56 5.87 12.02 4.81
CA LYS A 56 5.59 13.24 5.59
C LYS A 56 4.38 13.09 6.52
N GLN A 57 3.52 12.11 6.27
CA GLN A 57 2.36 11.75 7.08
C GLN A 57 2.63 10.54 8.00
N LYS A 58 3.92 10.22 8.24
CA LYS A 58 4.37 9.08 9.06
C LYS A 58 3.97 7.70 8.50
N VAL A 59 3.74 7.60 7.19
CA VAL A 59 3.46 6.32 6.51
C VAL A 59 4.70 5.87 5.74
N ILE A 60 5.21 4.68 6.05
CA ILE A 60 6.39 4.11 5.40
C ILE A 60 5.94 3.19 4.25
N VAL A 61 6.22 3.61 3.02
CA VAL A 61 5.96 2.82 1.81
C VAL A 61 7.19 1.99 1.47
N LYS A 62 7.10 0.67 1.62
CA LYS A 62 8.21 -0.26 1.29
C LYS A 62 8.29 -0.60 -0.20
N HIS A 63 7.15 -0.61 -0.90
CA HIS A 63 7.03 -0.91 -2.33
C HIS A 63 6.05 0.07 -2.99
N LEU A 64 6.38 0.58 -4.18
CA LEU A 64 5.59 1.64 -4.84
C LEU A 64 4.21 1.17 -5.32
N ASP A 65 4.12 -0.08 -5.76
CA ASP A 65 2.88 -0.77 -6.13
C ASP A 65 1.88 -0.87 -4.96
N ALA A 66 2.37 -0.92 -3.71
CA ALA A 66 1.52 -0.88 -2.53
C ALA A 66 0.63 0.37 -2.47
N ILE A 67 1.06 1.50 -3.06
CA ILE A 67 0.23 2.71 -3.12
C ILE A 67 -0.97 2.50 -4.05
N GLN A 68 -0.79 1.81 -5.18
CA GLN A 68 -1.90 1.51 -6.10
C GLN A 68 -2.85 0.50 -5.49
N ASN A 69 -2.32 -0.58 -4.90
CA ASN A 69 -3.12 -1.59 -4.21
C ASN A 69 -3.93 -0.98 -3.06
N PHE A 70 -3.32 -0.06 -2.29
CA PHE A 70 -4.01 0.65 -1.21
C PHE A 70 -5.13 1.56 -1.74
N GLY A 71 -4.91 2.23 -2.88
CA GLY A 71 -5.92 3.05 -3.53
C GLY A 71 -7.07 2.27 -4.19
N ALA A 72 -6.82 1.02 -4.57
CA ALA A 72 -7.80 0.11 -5.18
C ALA A 72 -8.47 -0.84 -4.17
N MET A 73 -8.24 -0.64 -2.86
CA MET A 73 -8.73 -1.54 -1.82
C MET A 73 -10.20 -1.25 -1.49
N ASP A 74 -11.03 -2.29 -1.58
CA ASP A 74 -12.45 -2.21 -1.19
C ASP A 74 -12.70 -2.64 0.28
N ILE A 75 -11.84 -3.52 0.82
CA ILE A 75 -12.01 -4.11 2.15
C ILE A 75 -10.73 -3.90 2.96
N LEU A 76 -10.86 -3.20 4.09
CA LEU A 76 -9.78 -3.03 5.08
C LEU A 76 -10.01 -3.97 6.27
N CYS A 77 -9.21 -5.03 6.35
CA CYS A 77 -9.15 -5.86 7.55
C CYS A 77 -8.08 -5.31 8.50
N THR A 78 -8.50 -4.88 9.69
CA THR A 78 -7.58 -4.44 10.75
C THR A 78 -7.51 -5.47 11.86
N ASP A 79 -6.32 -5.73 12.39
CA ASP A 79 -6.20 -6.49 13.63
C ASP A 79 -6.74 -5.67 14.81
N LYS A 80 -7.22 -6.33 15.86
CA LYS A 80 -7.76 -5.65 17.05
C LYS A 80 -6.65 -5.40 18.08
N THR A 81 -6.02 -6.48 18.55
CA THR A 81 -5.11 -6.42 19.70
C THR A 81 -3.75 -5.88 19.28
N GLY A 82 -3.31 -4.77 19.87
CA GLY A 82 -2.06 -4.10 19.49
C GLY A 82 -2.16 -3.19 18.25
N THR A 83 -3.36 -3.10 17.63
CA THR A 83 -3.64 -2.18 16.51
C THR A 83 -4.78 -1.22 16.86
N LEU A 84 -6.01 -1.73 17.03
CA LEU A 84 -7.15 -0.92 17.49
C LEU A 84 -7.11 -0.70 19.01
N THR A 85 -6.58 -1.67 19.75
CA THR A 85 -6.38 -1.59 21.20
C THR A 85 -4.91 -1.67 21.54
N VAL A 86 -4.53 -1.17 22.72
CA VAL A 86 -3.14 -1.21 23.21
C VAL A 86 -2.65 -2.65 23.45
N GLY A 87 -3.57 -3.61 23.58
CA GLY A 87 -3.24 -5.01 23.90
C GLY A 87 -2.81 -5.23 25.35
N GLN A 88 -3.00 -4.23 26.21
CA GLN A 88 -2.76 -4.30 27.64
C GLN A 88 -4.11 -4.19 28.36
N PRO A 89 -4.48 -5.18 29.20
CA PRO A 89 -5.67 -5.06 30.04
C PRO A 89 -5.53 -3.86 30.99
N GLN A 90 -6.65 -3.22 31.31
CA GLN A 90 -6.72 -2.13 32.29
C GLN A 90 -7.97 -2.33 33.13
N VAL A 91 -7.88 -2.04 34.43
CA VAL A 91 -9.07 -2.03 35.30
C VAL A 91 -10.00 -0.90 34.87
N THR A 92 -11.23 -1.24 34.47
CA THR A 92 -12.24 -0.28 34.00
C THR A 92 -13.34 0.00 35.02
N SER A 93 -13.61 -0.96 35.90
CA SER A 93 -14.57 -0.82 36.98
C SER A 93 -14.18 -1.76 38.14
N VAL A 94 -14.43 -1.29 39.35
CA VAL A 94 -14.35 -2.07 40.58
C VAL A 94 -15.76 -2.13 41.14
N ILE A 95 -16.21 -3.31 41.57
CA ILE A 95 -17.55 -3.51 42.11
C ILE A 95 -17.38 -4.23 43.44
N ALA A 96 -17.35 -3.49 44.53
CA ALA A 96 -17.33 -4.06 45.86
C ALA A 96 -18.72 -4.47 46.36
N THR A 97 -18.74 -5.38 47.34
CA THR A 97 -19.96 -5.73 48.08
C THR A 97 -20.24 -4.65 49.14
N ALA A 98 -21.48 -4.55 49.63
CA ALA A 98 -21.93 -3.44 50.50
C ALA A 98 -21.10 -3.23 51.79
N GLU A 99 -20.30 -4.22 52.17
CA GLU A 99 -19.47 -4.21 53.39
C GLU A 99 -18.07 -3.61 53.16
N VAL A 100 -17.64 -3.43 51.91
CA VAL A 100 -16.28 -3.02 51.56
C VAL A 100 -16.31 -1.87 50.55
N ASP A 101 -15.44 -0.88 50.73
CA ASP A 101 -15.27 0.21 49.77
C ASP A 101 -14.45 -0.26 48.54
N ASP A 102 -14.73 0.31 47.37
CA ASP A 102 -14.04 -0.04 46.12
C ASP A 102 -12.52 0.15 46.21
N ASN A 103 -12.04 1.20 46.88
CA ASN A 103 -10.59 1.42 47.04
C ASN A 103 -9.97 0.39 47.97
N ALA A 104 -10.70 -0.03 49.02
CA ALA A 104 -10.22 -1.05 49.94
C ALA A 104 -10.11 -2.41 49.23
N LEU A 105 -11.11 -2.76 48.40
CA LEU A 105 -11.08 -3.97 47.57
C LEU A 105 -9.92 -3.94 46.57
N LEU A 106 -9.73 -2.82 45.86
CA LEU A 106 -8.65 -2.68 44.89
C LEU A 106 -7.27 -2.75 45.55
N ALA A 107 -7.09 -2.10 46.71
CA ALA A 107 -5.83 -2.15 47.46
C ALA A 107 -5.49 -3.58 47.93
N LEU A 108 -6.49 -4.34 48.40
CA LEU A 108 -6.34 -5.74 48.77
C LEU A 108 -5.96 -6.61 47.56
N ALA A 109 -6.64 -6.43 46.42
CA ALA A 109 -6.33 -7.16 45.19
C ALA A 109 -4.90 -6.87 44.71
N ALA A 110 -4.48 -5.59 44.71
CA ALA A 110 -3.12 -5.20 44.34
C ALA A 110 -2.06 -5.80 45.28
N ALA A 111 -2.33 -5.86 46.59
CA ALA A 111 -1.40 -6.43 47.55
C ALA A 111 -1.18 -7.95 47.34
N VAL A 112 -2.22 -8.68 46.93
CA VAL A 112 -2.12 -10.12 46.62
C VAL A 112 -1.39 -10.33 45.29
N GLU A 113 -1.68 -9.49 44.29
CA GLU A 113 -1.18 -9.64 42.93
C GLU A 113 0.20 -9.01 42.69
N GLN A 114 0.78 -8.28 43.67
CA GLN A 114 2.05 -7.54 43.51
C GLN A 114 3.25 -8.37 43.02
N GLY A 115 3.23 -9.69 43.22
CA GLY A 115 4.30 -10.60 42.80
C GLY A 115 4.00 -11.36 41.49
N SER A 116 2.84 -11.14 40.89
CA SER A 116 2.36 -11.90 39.74
C SER A 116 2.81 -11.25 38.42
N SER A 117 3.27 -12.08 37.48
CA SER A 117 3.64 -11.65 36.13
C SER A 117 2.46 -11.69 35.14
N HIS A 118 1.27 -12.07 35.60
CA HIS A 118 0.09 -12.20 34.75
C HIS A 118 -0.39 -10.81 34.27
N PRO A 119 -0.73 -10.60 32.98
CA PRO A 119 -1.14 -9.28 32.47
C PRO A 119 -2.36 -8.66 33.17
N LEU A 120 -3.24 -9.47 33.77
CA LEU A 120 -4.37 -8.97 34.58
C LEU A 120 -3.94 -8.49 35.98
N ALA A 121 -2.84 -9.03 36.51
CA ALA A 121 -2.29 -8.58 37.79
C ALA A 121 -1.58 -7.21 37.67
N GLN A 122 -1.08 -6.91 36.47
CA GLN A 122 -0.39 -5.66 36.14
C GLN A 122 -1.34 -4.55 35.63
N ALA A 123 -2.63 -4.88 35.46
CA ALA A 123 -3.67 -4.02 34.88
C ALA A 123 -4.26 -3.03 35.89
#